data_AF-A0A9P6SU82-F1
#
_entry.id   AF-A0A9P6SU82-F1
#
_cell.length_a   1.000
_cell.length_b   1.000
_cell.length_c   1.000
_cell.angle_alpha   90.00
_cell.angle_beta   90.00
_cell.angle_gamma   90.00
#
_symmetry.space_group_name_H-M   'P 1'
#
loop_
_entity.id
_entity.type
_entity.pdbx_description
1 polymer ?
#
loop_
_entity_poly.entity_id
_entity_poly.type
_entity_poly.pdbx_seq_one_letter_code
_entity_poly.pdbx_strand_id
1 'polypeptide(L)'
;TSAWNTLTTGHKRWCLFPPGIPRDVYDPPMKPFDREAVSWFHHVYPRFAENDFELGKKYGMIQAIQGPGETMFVPGGWPHIVMNLDFTIAITQNFCSPTNFEMVWLNTRHTRPKLAKKFQSEIERIYNKTGRCFYKDLLDKCRSLAYVPMLRMSTDDSSSSSSSSSSDSSGDMTSTESESDIGEICMCHKCKKKRKKEKRQISKSK
;
A
#
# COMPACT_ATOMS: atom_id res chain seq x y z
N THR A 1 1.01 -4.14 -5.71
CA THR A 1 1.79 -5.40 -5.60
C THR A 1 0.87 -6.47 -5.04
N SER A 2 1.29 -7.74 -5.07
CA SER A 2 0.68 -8.80 -4.24
C SER A 2 1.58 -9.08 -3.05
N ALA A 3 1.09 -9.79 -2.04
CA ALA A 3 1.86 -10.12 -0.84
C ALA A 3 1.71 -11.58 -0.45
N TRP A 4 2.69 -12.08 0.29
CA TRP A 4 2.55 -13.28 1.11
C TRP A 4 2.95 -12.96 2.55
N ASN A 5 2.28 -13.57 3.51
CA ASN A 5 2.55 -13.41 4.93
C ASN A 5 2.63 -14.79 5.59
N THR A 6 3.81 -15.18 6.06
CA THR A 6 4.04 -16.44 6.79
C THR A 6 4.11 -16.17 8.28
N LEU A 7 3.24 -16.82 9.03
CA LEU A 7 3.15 -16.69 10.49
C LEU A 7 4.03 -17.75 11.15
N THR A 8 5.00 -17.37 11.98
CA THR A 8 5.87 -18.32 12.67
C THR A 8 5.43 -18.58 14.11
N THR A 9 4.77 -17.62 14.74
CA THR A 9 4.31 -17.70 16.13
C THR A 9 3.02 -16.90 16.31
N GLY A 10 2.12 -17.40 17.15
CA GLY A 10 0.85 -16.76 17.47
C GLY A 10 -0.25 -16.98 16.43
N HIS A 11 -1.30 -16.17 16.49
CA HIS A 11 -2.47 -16.23 15.62
C HIS A 11 -2.86 -14.84 15.10
N LYS A 12 -3.22 -14.77 13.81
CA LYS A 12 -3.73 -13.54 13.18
C LYS A 12 -5.15 -13.73 12.68
N ARG A 13 -6.02 -12.77 12.96
CA ARG A 13 -7.36 -12.71 12.37
C ARG A 13 -7.34 -11.82 11.15
N TRP A 14 -7.89 -12.33 10.05
CA TRP A 14 -7.95 -11.67 8.76
C TRP A 14 -9.40 -11.41 8.34
N CYS A 15 -9.62 -10.24 7.74
CA CYS A 15 -10.80 -9.94 6.92
C CYS A 15 -10.30 -9.36 5.60
N LEU A 16 -10.72 -9.94 4.48
CA LEU A 16 -10.36 -9.49 3.13
C LEU A 16 -11.61 -9.21 2.32
N PHE A 17 -11.54 -8.20 1.45
CA PHE A 17 -12.62 -7.83 0.55
C PHE A 17 -12.16 -7.96 -0.91
N PRO A 18 -13.02 -8.42 -1.82
CA PRO A 18 -12.72 -8.41 -3.25
C PRO A 18 -12.42 -6.98 -3.75
N PRO A 19 -11.59 -6.84 -4.79
CA PRO A 19 -11.38 -5.55 -5.44
C PRO A 19 -12.69 -5.01 -6.01
N GLY A 20 -12.86 -3.68 -5.99
CA GLY A 20 -14.02 -3.00 -6.55
C GLY A 20 -15.16 -2.73 -5.58
N ILE A 21 -15.08 -3.23 -4.34
CA ILE A 21 -16.02 -2.83 -3.29
C ILE A 21 -15.80 -1.34 -2.94
N PRO A 22 -16.86 -0.52 -2.81
CA PRO A 22 -16.72 0.87 -2.41
C PRO A 22 -16.01 0.99 -1.06
N ARG A 23 -15.03 1.90 -0.98
CA ARG A 23 -14.20 2.09 0.21
C ARG A 23 -15.02 2.32 1.48
N ASP A 24 -16.08 3.13 1.39
CA ASP A 24 -16.93 3.47 2.54
C ASP A 24 -17.68 2.28 3.16
N VAL A 25 -17.76 1.15 2.43
CA VAL A 25 -18.38 -0.07 2.93
C VAL A 25 -17.47 -0.74 3.96
N TYR A 26 -16.20 -0.94 3.62
CA TYR A 26 -15.25 -1.65 4.48
C TYR A 26 -14.36 -0.72 5.30
N ASP A 27 -14.17 0.55 4.94
CA ASP A 27 -13.40 1.53 5.70
C ASP A 27 -14.19 2.86 5.79
N PRO A 28 -15.33 2.86 6.50
CA PRO A 28 -16.14 4.06 6.70
C PRO A 28 -15.37 5.12 7.49
N PRO A 29 -15.77 6.41 7.42
CA PRO A 29 -15.17 7.46 8.23
C PRO A 29 -15.29 7.14 9.72
N MET A 30 -14.19 6.74 10.34
CA MET A 30 -14.08 6.56 11.79
C MET A 30 -13.62 7.88 12.44
N LYS A 31 -13.67 7.94 13.78
CA LYS A 31 -13.21 9.12 14.52
C LYS A 31 -11.74 9.42 14.15
N PRO A 32 -11.31 10.70 14.22
CA PRO A 32 -9.90 11.04 14.04
C PRO A 32 -9.04 10.17 14.97
N PHE A 33 -7.94 9.62 14.46
CA PHE A 33 -7.00 8.72 15.16
C PHE A 33 -7.44 7.27 15.36
N ASP A 34 -8.59 6.86 14.81
CA ASP A 34 -9.12 5.50 14.97
C ASP A 34 -8.87 4.63 13.73
N ARG A 35 -7.60 4.51 13.32
CA ARG A 35 -7.19 3.72 12.12
C ARG A 35 -6.56 2.37 12.46
N GLU A 36 -6.62 1.98 13.72
CA GLU A 36 -6.03 0.73 14.18
C GLU A 36 -6.92 -0.46 13.83
N ALA A 37 -6.30 -1.62 13.58
CA ALA A 37 -7.05 -2.84 13.26
C ALA A 37 -8.04 -3.21 14.38
N VAL A 38 -7.66 -3.00 15.64
CA VAL A 38 -8.54 -3.25 16.80
C VAL A 38 -9.81 -2.42 16.74
N SER A 39 -9.70 -1.14 16.40
CA SER A 39 -10.83 -0.23 16.25
C SER A 39 -11.75 -0.65 15.12
N TRP A 40 -11.18 -1.06 13.99
CA TRP A 40 -11.94 -1.58 12.87
C TRP A 40 -12.77 -2.81 13.26
N PHE A 41 -12.15 -3.77 13.95
CA PHE A 41 -12.84 -4.97 14.42
C PHE A 41 -13.88 -4.69 15.52
N HIS A 42 -13.74 -3.59 16.24
CA HIS A 42 -14.72 -3.18 17.25
C HIS A 42 -15.91 -2.42 16.65
N HIS A 43 -15.66 -1.51 15.70
CA HIS A 43 -16.67 -0.57 15.20
C HIS A 43 -17.28 -0.95 13.84
N VAL A 44 -16.50 -1.60 12.96
CA VAL A 44 -16.91 -1.87 11.57
C VAL A 44 -17.29 -3.34 11.38
N TYR A 45 -16.46 -4.26 11.87
CA TYR A 45 -16.67 -5.70 11.72
C TYR A 45 -18.05 -6.21 12.19
N PRO A 46 -18.64 -5.75 13.31
CA PRO A 46 -19.94 -6.25 13.76
C PRO A 46 -21.04 -6.15 12.69
N ARG A 47 -21.04 -5.08 11.89
CA ARG A 47 -21.99 -4.89 10.77
C ARG A 47 -21.91 -6.00 9.72
N PHE A 48 -20.75 -6.62 9.56
CA PHE A 48 -20.54 -7.73 8.63
C PHE A 48 -20.82 -9.09 9.27
N ALA A 49 -20.85 -9.18 10.61
CA ALA A 49 -21.09 -10.41 11.36
C ALA A 49 -22.53 -10.57 11.84
N GLU A 50 -23.31 -9.49 11.86
CA GLU A 50 -24.77 -9.50 12.08
C GLU A 50 -25.52 -10.36 11.05
N ASN A 51 -26.72 -10.81 11.41
CA ASN A 51 -27.65 -11.55 10.54
C ASN A 51 -26.97 -12.70 9.78
N ASP A 52 -26.28 -13.60 10.49
CA ASP A 52 -25.55 -14.72 9.90
C ASP A 52 -24.64 -14.29 8.71
N PHE A 53 -23.91 -13.20 8.91
CA PHE A 53 -22.98 -12.65 7.92
C PHE A 53 -23.60 -12.25 6.58
N GLU A 54 -24.90 -11.92 6.51
CA GLU A 54 -25.58 -11.52 5.27
C GLU A 54 -24.82 -10.44 4.47
N LEU A 55 -24.39 -9.37 5.15
CA LEU A 55 -23.64 -8.28 4.51
C LEU A 55 -22.25 -8.74 4.06
N GLY A 56 -21.57 -9.53 4.87
CA GLY A 56 -20.28 -10.14 4.52
C GLY A 56 -20.39 -11.01 3.28
N LYS A 57 -21.41 -11.88 3.22
CA LYS A 57 -21.72 -12.74 2.06
C LYS A 57 -22.04 -11.90 0.82
N LYS A 58 -22.85 -10.84 0.97
CA LYS A 58 -23.21 -9.93 -0.13
C LYS A 58 -21.99 -9.28 -0.80
N TYR A 59 -20.99 -8.90 -0.02
CA TYR A 59 -19.77 -8.26 -0.52
C TYR A 59 -18.60 -9.24 -0.73
N GLY A 60 -18.83 -10.55 -0.55
CA GLY A 60 -17.79 -11.56 -0.71
C GLY A 60 -16.64 -11.45 0.28
N MET A 61 -16.90 -10.95 1.50
CA MET A 61 -15.90 -10.83 2.56
C MET A 61 -15.36 -12.22 2.93
N ILE A 62 -14.04 -12.36 2.87
CA ILE A 62 -13.31 -13.57 3.27
C ILE A 62 -12.76 -13.36 4.68
N GLN A 63 -12.93 -14.35 5.53
CA GLN A 63 -12.39 -14.36 6.89
C GLN A 63 -11.48 -15.56 7.09
N ALA A 64 -10.41 -15.36 7.84
CA ALA A 64 -9.50 -16.44 8.20
C ALA A 64 -8.87 -16.18 9.57
N ILE A 65 -8.63 -17.25 10.31
CA ILE A 65 -7.68 -17.26 11.43
C ILE A 65 -6.44 -17.98 10.93
N GLN A 66 -5.34 -17.23 10.83
CA GLN A 66 -4.04 -17.78 10.45
C GLN A 66 -3.34 -18.28 11.71
N GLY A 67 -2.91 -19.54 11.69
CA GLY A 67 -2.11 -20.18 12.74
C GLY A 67 -0.61 -20.26 12.42
N PRO A 68 0.22 -20.69 13.38
CA PRO A 68 1.65 -20.86 13.16
C PRO A 68 1.95 -21.87 12.05
N GLY A 69 2.91 -21.54 11.19
CA GLY A 69 3.31 -22.33 10.02
C GLY A 69 2.51 -22.04 8.75
N GLU A 70 1.39 -21.33 8.84
CA GLU A 70 0.55 -21.02 7.68
C GLU A 70 1.03 -19.78 6.93
N THR A 71 0.86 -19.79 5.60
CA THR A 71 1.17 -18.66 4.73
C THR A 71 -0.09 -18.16 4.02
N MET A 72 -0.45 -16.91 4.30
CA MET A 72 -1.53 -16.21 3.59
C MET A 72 -0.99 -15.59 2.30
N PHE A 73 -1.64 -15.86 1.16
CA PHE A 73 -1.42 -15.13 -0.09
C PHE A 73 -2.49 -14.05 -0.26
N VAL A 74 -2.05 -12.80 -0.47
CA VAL A 74 -2.94 -11.64 -0.67
C VAL A 74 -2.75 -11.12 -2.10
N PRO A 75 -3.73 -11.33 -3.00
CA PRO A 75 -3.65 -10.80 -4.35
C PRO A 75 -3.67 -9.26 -4.34
N GLY A 76 -3.14 -8.66 -5.40
CA GLY A 76 -3.06 -7.20 -5.47
C GLY A 76 -4.45 -6.56 -5.59
N GLY A 77 -4.66 -5.46 -4.87
CA GLY A 77 -5.93 -4.72 -4.89
C GLY A 77 -7.02 -5.30 -3.98
N TRP A 78 -6.69 -6.23 -3.09
CA TRP A 78 -7.60 -6.75 -2.07
C TRP A 78 -7.42 -5.96 -0.76
N PRO A 79 -8.39 -5.13 -0.36
CA PRO A 79 -8.40 -4.53 0.97
C PRO A 79 -8.40 -5.64 2.02
N HIS A 80 -7.54 -5.50 3.03
CA HIS A 80 -7.39 -6.50 4.07
C HIS A 80 -7.09 -5.84 5.42
N ILE A 81 -7.71 -6.36 6.47
CA ILE A 81 -7.53 -5.94 7.86
C ILE A 81 -7.02 -7.15 8.63
N VAL A 82 -5.95 -6.94 9.42
CA VAL A 82 -5.26 -7.99 10.17
C VAL A 82 -5.12 -7.58 11.62
N MET A 83 -5.60 -8.41 12.54
CA MET A 83 -5.41 -8.25 13.98
C MET A 83 -4.59 -9.40 14.54
N ASN A 84 -3.60 -9.09 15.38
CA ASN A 84 -2.89 -10.09 16.17
C ASN A 84 -3.75 -10.46 17.38
N LEU A 85 -4.03 -11.76 17.56
CA LEU A 85 -4.87 -12.25 18.67
C LEU A 85 -4.05 -12.53 19.93
N ASP A 86 -2.76 -12.81 19.77
CA ASP A 86 -1.79 -13.08 20.83
C ASP A 86 -0.40 -12.53 20.41
N PHE A 87 0.66 -12.94 21.12
CA PHE A 87 2.03 -12.59 20.74
C PHE A 87 2.39 -13.23 19.39
N THR A 88 2.53 -12.39 18.36
CA THR A 88 2.74 -12.87 16.98
C THR A 88 4.11 -12.49 16.43
N ILE A 89 4.74 -13.43 15.74
CA ILE A 89 5.93 -13.22 14.93
C ILE A 89 5.62 -13.72 13.52
N ALA A 90 5.85 -12.88 12.51
CA ALA A 90 5.57 -13.21 11.12
C ALA A 90 6.56 -12.52 10.17
N ILE A 91 6.68 -13.08 8.96
CA ILE A 91 7.46 -12.51 7.86
C ILE A 91 6.52 -12.25 6.69
N THR A 92 6.61 -11.06 6.10
CA THR A 92 5.80 -10.68 4.93
C THR A 92 6.67 -10.04 3.86
N GLN A 93 6.35 -10.31 2.60
CA GLN A 93 6.94 -9.58 1.48
C GLN A 93 5.88 -9.24 0.43
N ASN A 94 5.95 -7.99 -0.02
CA ASN A 94 5.30 -7.55 -1.24
C ASN A 94 6.15 -7.95 -2.45
N PHE A 95 5.50 -8.41 -3.51
CA PHE A 95 6.18 -8.81 -4.73
C PHE A 95 5.46 -8.34 -6.01
N CYS A 96 6.26 -8.21 -7.05
CA CYS A 96 5.83 -8.01 -8.43
C CYS A 96 6.18 -9.27 -9.23
N SER A 97 5.19 -9.85 -9.90
CA SER A 97 5.32 -11.03 -10.75
C SER A 97 4.80 -10.71 -12.15
N PRO A 98 5.10 -11.53 -13.17
CA PRO A 98 4.55 -11.34 -14.52
C PRO A 98 3.02 -11.24 -14.55
N THR A 99 2.34 -11.93 -13.63
CA THR A 99 0.88 -11.95 -13.49
C THR A 99 0.33 -10.60 -13.06
N ASN A 100 0.97 -9.92 -12.09
CA ASN A 100 0.49 -8.62 -11.58
C ASN A 100 1.28 -7.42 -12.14
N PHE A 101 2.23 -7.67 -13.05
CA PHE A 101 3.16 -6.67 -13.55
C PHE A 101 2.47 -5.46 -14.16
N GLU A 102 1.42 -5.67 -14.94
CA GLU A 102 0.72 -4.58 -15.64
C GLU A 102 0.15 -3.57 -14.64
N MET A 103 -0.52 -4.06 -13.60
CA MET A 103 -1.05 -3.23 -12.52
C MET A 103 0.06 -2.51 -11.76
N VAL A 104 1.14 -3.21 -11.43
CA VAL A 104 2.29 -2.61 -10.72
C VAL A 104 2.98 -1.56 -11.58
N TRP A 105 3.16 -1.82 -12.87
CA TRP A 105 3.79 -0.93 -13.83
C TRP A 105 2.97 0.35 -14.02
N LEU A 106 1.67 0.22 -14.28
CA LEU A 106 0.78 1.38 -14.43
C LEU A 106 0.81 2.27 -13.18
N ASN A 107 0.64 1.68 -12.00
CA ASN A 107 0.69 2.43 -10.74
C ASN A 107 2.06 3.08 -10.53
N THR A 108 3.16 2.35 -10.73
CA THR A 108 4.53 2.88 -10.52
C THR A 108 4.86 3.97 -11.52
N ARG A 109 4.46 3.84 -12.78
CA ARG A 109 4.73 4.84 -13.83
C ARG A 109 4.04 6.15 -13.54
N HIS A 110 2.79 6.11 -13.08
CA HIS A 110 2.01 7.31 -12.78
C HIS A 110 2.44 7.95 -11.45
N THR A 111 2.57 7.15 -10.38
CA THR A 111 2.90 7.67 -9.04
C THR A 111 4.39 7.99 -8.88
N ARG A 112 5.29 7.22 -9.53
CA ARG A 112 6.74 7.30 -9.38
C ARG A 112 7.47 7.20 -10.73
N PRO A 113 7.29 8.17 -11.65
CA PRO A 113 7.77 8.09 -13.04
C PRO A 113 9.29 7.89 -13.16
N LYS A 114 10.08 8.49 -12.27
CA LYS A 114 11.55 8.31 -12.25
C LYS A 114 11.94 6.88 -11.91
N LEU A 115 11.22 6.24 -10.97
CA LEU A 115 11.45 4.85 -10.60
C LEU A 115 11.04 3.93 -11.75
N ALA A 116 9.88 4.18 -12.36
CA ALA A 116 9.42 3.40 -13.51
C ALA A 116 10.42 3.43 -14.67
N LYS A 117 10.96 4.61 -15.01
CA LYS A 117 11.99 4.72 -16.05
C LYS A 117 13.22 3.88 -15.73
N LYS A 118 13.75 3.97 -14.49
CA LYS A 118 14.89 3.15 -14.05
C LYS A 118 14.56 1.66 -14.08
N PHE A 119 13.36 1.28 -13.65
CA PHE A 119 12.92 -0.11 -13.62
C PHE A 119 12.86 -0.71 -15.02
N GLN A 120 12.28 0.00 -15.99
CA GLN A 120 12.25 -0.44 -17.39
C GLN A 120 13.66 -0.53 -17.99
N SER A 121 14.53 0.47 -17.75
CA SER A 121 15.91 0.43 -18.21
C SER A 121 16.68 -0.76 -17.64
N GLU A 122 16.40 -1.15 -16.39
CA GLU A 122 17.04 -2.30 -15.76
C GLU A 122 16.53 -3.62 -16.34
N ILE A 123 15.23 -3.74 -16.62
CA ILE A 123 14.68 -4.90 -17.34
C ILE A 123 15.33 -5.02 -18.72
N GLU A 124 15.48 -3.91 -19.45
CA GLU A 124 16.14 -3.87 -20.75
C GLU A 124 17.61 -4.27 -20.68
N ARG A 125 18.34 -3.77 -19.66
CA ARG A 125 19.72 -4.15 -19.40
C ARG A 125 19.87 -5.65 -19.15
N ILE A 126 18.99 -6.24 -18.34
CA ILE A 126 19.02 -7.68 -18.05
C ILE A 126 18.63 -8.50 -19.29
N TYR A 127 17.64 -8.05 -20.06
CA TYR A 127 17.29 -8.67 -21.35
C TYR A 127 18.48 -8.69 -22.29
N ASN A 128 19.14 -7.56 -22.52
CA ASN A 128 20.30 -7.46 -23.40
C ASN A 128 21.47 -8.34 -22.93
N LYS A 129 21.63 -8.54 -21.62
CA LYS A 129 22.66 -9.42 -21.05
C LYS A 129 22.33 -10.91 -21.18
N THR A 130 21.04 -11.28 -21.08
CA THR A 130 20.64 -12.69 -20.91
C THR A 130 19.90 -13.29 -22.10
N GLY A 131 19.32 -12.48 -22.98
CA GLY A 131 18.50 -12.91 -24.12
C GLY A 131 17.20 -13.63 -23.74
N ARG A 132 16.80 -13.66 -22.46
CA ARG A 132 15.62 -14.44 -22.02
C ARG A 132 14.31 -13.79 -22.46
N CYS A 133 13.44 -14.58 -23.10
CA CYS A 133 12.10 -14.15 -23.53
C CYS A 133 11.28 -13.52 -22.39
N PHE A 134 11.42 -14.04 -21.17
CA PHE A 134 10.78 -13.48 -19.98
C PHE A 134 10.92 -11.96 -19.86
N TYR A 135 12.12 -11.41 -20.03
CA TYR A 135 12.34 -9.96 -19.91
C TYR A 135 11.85 -9.20 -21.14
N LYS A 136 11.91 -9.82 -22.33
CA LYS A 136 11.33 -9.28 -23.55
C LYS A 136 9.82 -9.08 -23.39
N ASP A 137 9.12 -10.08 -22.86
CA ASP A 137 7.66 -10.03 -22.67
C ASP A 137 7.26 -8.90 -21.70
N LEU A 138 8.05 -8.69 -20.63
CA LEU A 138 7.84 -7.56 -19.71
C LEU A 138 8.06 -6.20 -20.39
N LEU A 139 9.07 -6.07 -21.25
CA LEU A 139 9.31 -4.84 -22.02
C LEU A 139 8.21 -4.58 -23.04
N ASP A 140 7.73 -5.62 -23.70
CA ASP A 140 6.62 -5.55 -24.65
C ASP A 140 5.33 -5.09 -23.92
N LYS A 141 5.09 -5.57 -22.69
CA LYS A 141 4.03 -5.03 -21.80
C LYS A 141 4.24 -3.55 -21.44
N CYS A 142 5.46 -3.15 -21.08
CA CYS A 142 5.74 -1.73 -20.80
C CYS A 142 5.40 -0.83 -21.99
N ARG A 143 5.71 -1.29 -23.21
CA ARG A 143 5.43 -0.58 -24.47
C ARG A 143 3.94 -0.55 -24.79
N SER A 144 3.25 -1.69 -24.70
CA SER A 144 1.80 -1.75 -24.97
C SER A 144 0.99 -0.88 -24.01
N LEU A 145 1.46 -0.76 -22.76
CA LEU A 145 0.82 0.05 -21.74
C LEU A 145 1.19 1.53 -21.80
N ALA A 146 2.12 1.96 -22.66
CA ALA A 146 2.74 3.30 -22.65
C ALA A 146 1.73 4.47 -22.63
N TYR A 147 0.57 4.30 -23.26
CA TYR A 147 -0.48 5.33 -23.37
C TYR A 147 -1.73 5.05 -22.53
N VAL A 148 -1.74 3.95 -21.77
CA VAL A 148 -2.88 3.62 -20.91
C VAL A 148 -2.96 4.64 -19.76
N PRO A 149 -4.10 5.33 -19.57
CA PRO A 149 -4.24 6.32 -18.51
C PRO A 149 -4.18 5.67 -17.12
N MET A 150 -4.02 6.50 -16.08
CA MET A 150 -4.08 5.99 -14.71
C MET A 150 -5.52 5.56 -14.42
N LEU A 151 -5.74 4.26 -14.25
CA LEU A 151 -6.98 3.78 -13.67
C LEU A 151 -6.97 4.21 -12.20
N ARG A 152 -8.00 4.95 -11.77
CA ARG A 152 -8.17 5.26 -10.34
C ARG A 152 -8.47 3.97 -9.61
N MET A 153 -7.43 3.34 -9.08
CA MET A 153 -7.59 2.37 -8.01
C MET A 153 -7.73 3.14 -6.71
N SER A 154 -8.73 2.80 -5.92
CA SER A 154 -8.87 3.29 -4.55
C SER A 154 -7.51 3.14 -3.85
N THR A 155 -6.97 4.26 -3.38
CA THR A 155 -5.66 4.32 -2.75
C THR A 155 -5.70 3.59 -1.42
N ASP A 156 -5.21 2.35 -1.41
CA ASP A 156 -4.98 1.56 -0.21
C ASP A 156 -3.60 1.93 0.36
N ASP A 157 -3.53 2.99 1.15
CA ASP A 157 -2.36 3.27 1.98
C ASP A 157 -2.35 2.28 3.15
N SER A 158 -1.70 1.13 2.97
CA SER A 158 -1.39 0.21 4.06
C SER A 158 -0.45 0.90 5.06
N SER A 159 -1.03 1.43 6.15
CA SER A 159 -0.27 1.98 7.26
C SER A 159 0.28 0.83 8.10
N SER A 160 1.54 0.47 7.88
CA SER A 160 2.26 -0.46 8.75
C SER A 160 2.69 0.25 10.03
N SER A 161 1.83 0.28 11.05
CA SER A 161 2.15 0.77 12.39
C SER A 161 3.08 -0.22 13.09
N SER A 162 4.36 0.12 13.23
CA SER A 162 5.32 -0.59 14.08
C SER A 162 5.48 0.21 15.36
N SER A 163 5.13 -0.35 16.52
CA SER A 163 5.34 0.27 17.83
C SER A 163 6.72 -0.13 18.39
N SER A 164 7.60 0.85 18.54
CA SER A 164 8.81 0.73 19.36
C SER A 164 8.93 1.96 20.26
N SER A 165 8.89 1.74 21.58
CA SER A 165 9.08 2.80 22.58
C SER A 165 10.56 2.95 22.96
N SER A 166 10.90 4.18 23.30
CA SER A 166 12.20 4.84 23.20
C SER A 166 13.09 4.75 24.46
N SER A 167 14.36 5.11 24.29
CA SER A 167 15.12 5.89 25.28
C SER A 167 16.19 6.74 24.58
N ASP A 168 16.26 8.02 24.97
CA ASP A 168 16.97 9.13 24.32
C ASP A 168 18.50 9.07 24.40
N SER A 169 19.17 9.64 23.38
CA SER A 169 20.31 10.56 23.56
C SER A 169 20.60 11.33 22.26
N SER A 170 20.84 12.62 22.43
CA SER A 170 21.11 13.64 21.43
C SER A 170 22.30 13.32 20.50
N GLY A 171 22.05 13.31 19.19
CA GLY A 171 23.07 13.24 18.15
C GLY A 171 22.50 13.75 16.83
N ASP A 172 23.00 14.90 16.40
CA ASP A 172 22.68 15.59 15.15
C ASP A 172 23.07 14.73 13.94
N MET A 173 22.10 14.17 13.19
CA MET A 173 22.33 13.55 11.88
C MET A 173 21.10 13.65 10.97
N THR A 174 21.36 14.06 9.74
CA THR A 174 20.44 14.34 8.62
C THR A 174 19.41 13.25 8.33
N SER A 175 18.12 13.58 8.45
CA SER A 175 17.01 12.72 8.04
C SER A 175 16.45 13.09 6.67
N THR A 176 16.46 12.11 5.77
CA THR A 176 15.79 12.12 4.48
C THR A 176 14.31 11.87 4.70
N GLU A 177 13.52 12.94 4.82
CA GLU A 177 12.06 12.83 4.94
C GLU A 177 11.43 12.55 3.57
N SER A 178 11.05 11.30 3.36
CA SER A 178 10.06 10.91 2.36
C SER A 178 8.67 11.10 2.94
N GLU A 179 8.11 12.30 2.77
CA GLU A 179 6.70 12.55 3.05
C GLU A 179 5.84 12.30 1.81
N SER A 180 4.79 11.50 1.98
CA SER A 180 3.77 11.17 1.00
C SER A 180 2.95 12.41 0.59
N ASP A 181 2.94 12.70 -0.71
CA ASP A 181 2.11 13.74 -1.34
C ASP A 181 0.62 13.35 -1.26
N ILE A 182 -0.10 13.79 -0.22
CA ILE A 182 -1.56 13.78 -0.18
C ILE A 182 -2.05 15.21 -0.46
N GLY A 183 -2.63 15.40 -1.65
CA GLY A 183 -3.19 16.66 -2.15
C GLY A 183 -2.43 17.22 -3.36
N GLU A 184 -3.08 18.07 -4.17
CA GLU A 184 -2.59 18.71 -5.41
C GLU A 184 -1.34 19.63 -5.24
N ILE A 185 -0.61 19.46 -4.15
CA ILE A 185 0.37 20.39 -3.61
C ILE A 185 1.64 19.59 -3.32
N CYS A 186 2.58 19.58 -4.27
CA CYS A 186 3.89 18.92 -4.11
C CYS A 186 4.62 19.41 -2.83
N MET A 187 5.06 18.47 -1.98
CA MET A 187 5.65 18.74 -0.66
C MET A 187 7.19 18.66 -0.63
N CYS A 188 7.86 18.58 -1.78
CA CYS A 188 9.32 18.55 -1.82
C CYS A 188 9.96 19.83 -1.23
N HIS A 189 11.18 19.72 -0.69
CA HIS A 189 11.91 20.82 -0.04
C HIS A 189 11.99 22.09 -0.90
N LYS A 190 12.15 21.95 -2.23
CA LYS A 190 12.15 23.09 -3.16
C LYS A 190 10.80 23.82 -3.20
N CYS A 191 9.69 23.08 -3.29
CA CYS A 191 8.35 23.66 -3.30
C CYS A 191 7.96 24.26 -1.95
N LYS A 192 8.30 23.62 -0.82
CA LYS A 192 8.14 24.19 0.54
C LYS A 192 8.89 25.53 0.66
N LYS A 193 10.15 25.60 0.20
CA LYS A 193 10.98 26.83 0.26
C LYS A 193 10.43 27.96 -0.63
N LYS A 194 9.91 27.62 -1.82
CA LYS A 194 9.26 28.58 -2.74
C LYS A 194 8.01 29.21 -2.12
N ARG A 195 7.09 28.39 -1.58
CA ARG A 195 5.86 28.88 -0.91
C ARG A 195 6.17 29.75 0.31
N LYS A 196 7.21 29.40 1.08
CA LYS A 196 7.64 30.20 2.25
C LYS A 196 8.20 31.56 1.81
N LYS A 197 8.85 31.64 0.64
CA LYS A 197 9.32 32.90 0.05
C LYS A 197 8.15 33.76 -0.45
N GLU A 198 7.18 33.16 -1.14
CA GLU A 198 5.97 33.83 -1.64
C GLU A 198 5.11 34.40 -0.49
N LYS A 199 4.88 33.62 0.58
CA LYS A 199 4.16 34.10 1.78
C LYS A 199 4.84 35.32 2.44
N ARG A 200 6.18 35.34 2.47
CA ARG A 200 6.97 36.46 3.02
C ARG A 200 6.95 37.71 2.12
N GLN A 201 6.68 37.56 0.82
CA GLN A 201 6.53 38.69 -0.09
C GLN A 201 5.13 39.30 0.01
N ILE A 202 4.10 38.46 0.12
CA ILE A 202 2.71 38.91 0.30
C ILE A 202 2.53 39.65 1.64
N SER A 203 3.25 39.23 2.69
CA SER A 203 3.22 39.93 4.00
C SER A 203 4.01 41.24 4.02
N LYS A 204 4.72 41.60 2.95
CA LYS A 204 5.47 42.86 2.82
C LYS A 204 4.79 43.86 1.87
N SER A 205 3.75 43.44 1.15
CA SER A 205 2.96 44.28 0.24
C SER A 205 1.57 44.65 0.79
N LYS A 206 1.33 44.35 2.07
CA LYS A 206 0.21 44.84 2.88
C LYS A 206 0.81 45.58 4.07
#